data_AF-A0A0R2FWR4-F1
#
_entry.id   AF-A0A0R2FWR4-F1
#
_cell.length_a   1.000
_cell.length_b   1.000
_cell.length_c   1.000
_cell.angle_alpha   90.00
_cell.angle_beta   90.00
_cell.angle_gamma   90.00
#
_symmetry.space_group_name_H-M   'P 1'
#
loop_
_entity.id
_entity.type
_entity.pdbx_description
1 polymer ?
#
loop_
_entity_poly.entity_id
_entity_poly.type
_entity_poly.pdbx_seq_one_letter_code
_entity_poly.pdbx_strand_id
1 'polypeptide(L)'
;MARAGLLHDLFFYDWRVTKFELGTHAFIHARVAVRNAEKLTPLSPMEKDIILKHMWGATTALPHYRESILVDFVDDYQAVVEFCQPWSQHVKRLLQQLTNAF
;
A
#
# COMPACT_ATOMS: atom_id res chain seq x y z
N MET A 1 2.27 -15.21 5.07
CA MET A 1 1.72 -14.32 4.03
C MET A 1 0.45 -13.59 4.50
N ALA A 2 -0.73 -14.24 4.59
CA ALA A 2 -1.99 -13.54 4.88
C ALA A 2 -1.95 -12.66 6.15
N ARG A 3 -1.34 -13.16 7.23
CA ARG A 3 -1.12 -12.36 8.45
C ARG A 3 -0.30 -11.11 8.20
N ALA A 4 0.81 -11.19 7.47
CA ALA A 4 1.62 -10.03 7.12
C ALA A 4 0.89 -9.07 6.17
N GLY A 5 0.09 -9.59 5.23
CA GLY A 5 -0.77 -8.78 4.38
C GLY A 5 -1.80 -7.98 5.18
N LEU A 6 -2.35 -8.52 6.27
CA LEU A 6 -3.22 -7.75 7.17
C LEU A 6 -2.47 -6.67 7.97
N LEU A 7 -1.17 -6.88 8.23
CA LEU A 7 -0.37 -6.05 9.12
C LEU A 7 0.54 -5.06 8.39
N HIS A 8 0.62 -5.09 7.05
CA HIS A 8 1.62 -4.33 6.29
C HIS A 8 1.49 -2.82 6.50
N ASP A 9 0.25 -2.36 6.69
CA ASP A 9 -0.12 -0.96 6.89
C ASP A 9 -0.50 -0.61 8.34
N LEU A 10 0.00 -1.37 9.32
CA LEU A 10 -0.39 -1.22 10.72
C LEU A 10 0.19 0.04 11.40
N PHE A 11 -0.40 1.20 11.15
CA PHE A 11 -0.10 2.46 11.83
C PHE A 11 -1.38 3.16 12.33
N PHE A 12 -1.25 4.01 13.35
CA PHE A 12 -2.40 4.57 14.09
C PHE A 12 -2.53 6.10 13.98
N TYR A 13 -1.89 6.70 12.99
CA TYR A 13 -1.90 8.15 12.79
C TYR A 13 -2.46 8.50 11.40
N ASP A 14 -3.05 9.68 11.28
CA ASP A 14 -3.44 10.21 9.98
C ASP A 14 -2.20 10.77 9.27
N TRP A 15 -1.80 10.14 8.16
CA TRP A 15 -0.63 10.52 7.37
C TRP A 15 -0.81 11.81 6.57
N ARG A 16 -2.05 12.27 6.38
CA ARG A 16 -2.34 13.55 5.72
C ARG A 16 -1.98 14.71 6.62
N VAL A 17 -2.17 14.55 7.93
CA VAL A 17 -1.88 15.55 8.96
C VAL A 17 -0.47 15.36 9.55
N THR A 18 -0.12 14.12 9.91
CA THR A 18 1.14 13.81 10.58
C THR A 18 2.27 13.75 9.57
N LYS A 19 3.26 14.63 9.71
CA LYS A 19 4.48 14.63 8.91
C LYS A 19 5.67 14.30 9.78
N PHE A 20 6.59 13.51 9.24
CA PHE A 20 7.83 13.14 9.91
C PHE A 20 8.98 13.94 9.33
N GLU A 21 9.94 14.29 10.19
CA GLU A 21 11.16 14.99 9.75
C GLU A 21 12.12 14.06 8.98
N LEU A 22 12.07 12.75 9.26
CA LEU A 22 13.00 11.76 8.71
C LEU A 22 12.59 11.13 7.37
N GLY A 23 11.56 11.65 6.69
CA GLY A 23 11.16 11.15 5.38
C GLY A 23 9.66 11.19 5.11
N THR A 24 9.27 10.71 3.92
CA THR A 24 7.86 10.65 3.54
C THR A 24 7.15 9.50 4.25
N HIS A 25 5.82 9.57 4.29
CA HIS A 25 4.99 8.52 4.85
C HIS A 25 5.33 7.14 4.25
N ALA A 26 5.56 7.05 2.94
CA ALA A 26 5.92 5.82 2.22
C ALA A 26 7.15 5.11 2.81
N PHE A 27 8.18 5.86 3.24
CA PHE A 27 9.39 5.26 3.82
C PHE A 27 9.25 4.86 5.29
N ILE A 28 8.33 5.51 6.01
CA ILE A 28 8.26 5.42 7.47
C ILE A 28 7.19 4.44 7.92
N HIS A 29 6.02 4.40 7.28
CA HIS A 29 4.91 3.59 7.76
C HIS A 29 5.24 2.10 7.77
N ALA A 30 5.93 1.57 6.77
CA ALA A 30 6.37 0.17 6.76
C ALA A 30 7.21 -0.19 8.01
N ARG A 31 8.10 0.72 8.45
CA ARG A 31 8.90 0.53 9.68
C ARG A 31 8.05 0.63 10.95
N VAL A 32 7.08 1.55 10.96
CA VAL A 32 6.12 1.68 12.06
C VAL A 32 5.23 0.43 12.15
N ALA A 33 4.78 -0.09 11.02
CA ALA A 33 3.95 -1.28 10.89
C ALA A 33 4.66 -2.52 11.42
N VAL A 34 5.93 -2.75 11.05
CA VAL A 34 6.73 -3.85 11.65
C VAL A 34 6.78 -3.71 13.17
N ARG A 35 7.12 -2.52 13.69
CA ARG A 35 7.22 -2.29 15.15
C ARG A 35 5.88 -2.48 15.87
N ASN A 36 4.77 -2.14 15.25
CA ASN A 36 3.44 -2.35 15.83
C ASN A 36 3.04 -3.82 15.77
N ALA A 37 3.31 -4.50 14.65
CA ALA A 37 3.01 -5.91 14.48
C ALA A 37 3.81 -6.80 15.45
N GLU A 38 5.09 -6.49 15.68
CA GLU A 38 5.95 -7.20 16.65
C GLU A 38 5.44 -7.10 18.11
N LYS A 39 4.66 -6.05 18.45
CA LYS A 39 4.02 -5.94 19.78
C LYS A 39 2.81 -6.86 19.92
N LEU A 40 2.18 -7.24 18.80
CA LEU A 40 0.97 -8.05 18.79
C LEU A 40 1.28 -9.54 18.61
N THR A 41 2.33 -9.87 17.85
CA THR A 41 2.64 -11.26 17.51
C THR A 41 4.11 -11.43 17.07
N PRO A 42 4.73 -12.60 17.30
CA PRO A 42 6.00 -12.94 16.69
C PRO A 42 5.89 -12.98 15.17
N LEU A 43 6.83 -12.32 14.49
CA LEU A 43 6.92 -12.31 13.03
C LEU A 43 8.08 -13.16 12.56
N SER A 44 7.81 -14.01 11.57
CA SER A 44 8.86 -14.71 10.82
C SER A 44 9.65 -13.73 9.93
N PRO A 45 10.87 -14.11 9.47
CA PRO A 45 11.65 -13.26 8.56
C PRO A 45 10.90 -12.86 7.28
N MET A 46 10.13 -13.79 6.69
CA MET A 46 9.30 -13.54 5.51
C MET A 46 8.18 -12.53 5.80
N GLU A 47 7.53 -12.62 6.97
CA GLU A 47 6.47 -11.67 7.32
C GLU A 47 7.00 -10.27 7.60
N LYS A 48 8.17 -10.17 8.25
CA LYS A 48 8.86 -8.88 8.41
C LYS A 48 9.23 -8.29 7.06
N ASP A 49 9.69 -9.11 6.12
CA ASP A 49 10.04 -8.66 4.76
C ASP A 49 8.82 -8.15 3.99
N ILE A 50 7.68 -8.86 4.05
CA ILE A 50 6.41 -8.41 3.47
C ILE A 50 6.05 -7.02 4.03
N ILE A 51 5.96 -6.88 5.35
CA ILE A 51 5.53 -5.63 5.99
C ILE A 51 6.53 -4.51 5.71
N LEU A 52 7.83 -4.78 5.70
CA LEU A 52 8.84 -3.73 5.54
C LEU A 52 8.97 -3.24 4.09
N LYS A 53 8.59 -4.07 3.10
CA LYS A 53 8.93 -3.87 1.68
C LYS A 53 7.74 -3.85 0.74
N HIS A 54 6.51 -3.80 1.24
CA HIS A 54 5.29 -3.69 0.44
C HIS A 54 5.10 -2.36 -0.31
N MET A 55 6.09 -1.46 -0.22
CA MET A 55 6.13 -0.18 -0.94
C MET A 55 7.26 -0.17 -1.95
N TRP A 56 7.60 -1.32 -2.55
CA TRP A 56 8.63 -1.37 -3.56
C TRP A 56 8.17 -0.61 -4.80
N GLY A 57 9.09 0.06 -5.51
CA GLY A 57 8.75 1.01 -6.57
C GLY A 57 8.48 2.43 -6.06
N ALA A 58 7.78 2.59 -4.93
CA ALA A 58 7.69 3.86 -4.19
C ALA A 58 8.91 4.10 -3.27
N THR A 59 9.55 3.02 -2.83
CA THR A 59 10.77 2.99 -2.02
C THR A 59 11.83 2.12 -2.69
N THR A 60 13.09 2.24 -2.25
CA THR A 60 14.22 1.46 -2.78
C THR A 60 14.38 0.08 -2.15
N ALA A 61 13.43 -0.37 -1.32
CA ALA A 61 13.56 -1.61 -0.56
C ALA A 61 13.10 -2.81 -1.41
N LEU A 62 14.06 -3.56 -1.97
CA LEU A 62 13.76 -4.71 -2.83
C LEU A 62 13.20 -5.91 -2.03
N PRO A 63 11.99 -6.42 -2.33
CA PRO A 63 11.41 -7.61 -1.71
C PRO A 63 12.29 -8.84 -1.90
N HIS A 64 12.50 -9.62 -0.83
CA HIS A 64 13.38 -10.81 -0.89
C HIS A 64 12.59 -12.09 -1.14
N TYR A 65 11.43 -12.24 -0.52
CA TYR A 65 10.60 -13.44 -0.64
C TYR A 65 9.59 -13.30 -1.78
N ARG A 66 9.20 -14.43 -2.38
CA ARG A 66 8.18 -14.45 -3.45
C ARG A 66 6.83 -13.96 -2.94
N GLU A 67 6.52 -14.26 -1.69
CA GLU A 67 5.34 -13.78 -0.98
C GLU A 67 5.38 -12.26 -0.79
N SER A 68 6.56 -11.67 -0.52
CA SER A 68 6.73 -10.21 -0.44
C SER A 68 6.42 -9.55 -1.78
N ILE A 69 6.97 -10.08 -2.86
CA ILE A 69 6.70 -9.59 -4.22
C ILE A 69 5.20 -9.67 -4.55
N LEU A 70 4.54 -10.78 -4.19
CA LEU A 70 3.12 -10.96 -4.47
C LEU A 70 2.23 -9.98 -3.68
N VAL A 71 2.51 -9.78 -2.40
CA VAL A 71 1.73 -8.82 -1.58
C VAL A 71 1.93 -7.40 -2.09
N ASP A 72 3.18 -7.01 -2.36
CA ASP A 72 3.55 -5.70 -2.91
C ASP A 72 2.81 -5.40 -4.22
N PHE A 73 2.83 -6.32 -5.20
CA PHE A 73 2.10 -6.11 -6.45
C PHE A 73 0.59 -6.00 -6.30
N VAL A 74 0.00 -6.77 -5.38
CA VAL A 74 -1.45 -6.71 -5.15
C VAL A 74 -1.84 -5.40 -4.48
N ASP A 75 -1.04 -4.95 -3.52
CA ASP A 75 -1.23 -3.67 -2.83
C ASP A 75 -1.15 -2.49 -3.80
N ASP A 76 -0.06 -2.42 -4.58
CA ASP A 76 0.15 -1.39 -5.60
C ASP A 76 -0.96 -1.38 -6.66
N TYR A 77 -1.38 -2.57 -7.14
CA TYR A 77 -2.46 -2.68 -8.10
C TYR A 77 -3.76 -2.11 -7.53
N GLN A 78 -4.11 -2.48 -6.30
CA GLN A 78 -5.33 -2.00 -5.66
C GLN A 78 -5.28 -0.48 -5.44
N ALA A 79 -4.14 0.05 -4.98
CA ALA A 79 -3.92 1.48 -4.81
C ALA A 79 -4.10 2.26 -6.13
N VAL A 80 -3.55 1.74 -7.24
CA VAL A 80 -3.70 2.34 -8.58
C VAL A 80 -5.15 2.29 -9.06
N VAL A 81 -5.85 1.17 -8.86
CA VAL A 81 -7.26 1.02 -9.23
C VAL A 81 -8.11 2.04 -8.48
N GLU A 82 -7.96 2.14 -7.16
CA GLU A 82 -8.70 3.08 -6.32
C GLU A 82 -8.41 4.53 -6.71
N PHE A 83 -7.15 4.87 -6.96
CA PHE A 83 -6.75 6.20 -7.40
C PHE A 83 -7.35 6.57 -8.77
N CYS A 84 -7.37 5.64 -9.72
CA CYS A 84 -7.86 5.87 -11.08
C CYS A 84 -9.40 5.77 -11.21
N GLN A 85 -10.09 5.19 -10.23
CA GLN A 85 -11.52 4.92 -10.30
C GLN A 85 -12.39 6.18 -10.52
N PRO A 86 -12.18 7.32 -9.83
CA PRO A 86 -12.96 8.53 -10.05
C PRO A 86 -12.84 9.07 -11.48
N TRP A 87 -11.63 8.98 -12.06
CA TRP A 87 -11.35 9.37 -13.44
C TRP A 87 -12.07 8.44 -14.43
N SER A 88 -11.97 7.13 -14.23
CA SER A 88 -12.68 6.14 -15.05
C SER A 88 -14.19 6.38 -15.06
N GLN A 89 -14.77 6.68 -13.89
CA GLN A 89 -16.19 7.02 -13.76
C GLN A 89 -16.54 8.34 -14.46
N HIS A 90 -15.67 9.34 -14.38
CA HIS A 90 -15.87 10.62 -15.08
C HIS A 90 -15.88 10.43 -16.60
N VAL A 91 -14.89 9.75 -17.16
CA VAL A 91 -14.81 9.46 -18.61
C VAL A 91 -16.03 8.65 -19.08
N LYS A 92 -16.45 7.62 -18.33
CA LYS A 92 -17.65 6.83 -18.65
C LYS A 92 -18.92 7.69 -18.71
N ARG A 93 -19.09 8.62 -17.77
CA ARG A 93 -20.23 9.55 -17.76
C ARG A 93 -20.22 10.49 -18.98
N LEU A 94 -19.06 11.03 -19.35
CA LEU A 94 -18.93 11.89 -20.53
C LEU A 94 -19.26 11.12 -21.82
N LEU A 95 -18.75 9.89 -21.96
CA LEU A 95 -19.05 9.04 -23.11
C LEU A 95 -20.55 8.72 -23.20
N GLN A 96 -21.22 8.43 -22.08
CA GLN A 96 -22.67 8.20 -22.07
C GLN A 96 -23.46 9.45 -22.47
N GLN A 97 -23.06 10.63 -22.02
CA GLN A 97 -23.70 11.89 -22.41
C GLN A 97 -23.56 12.16 -23.91
N LEU A 98 -22.38 11.90 -24.49
CA LEU A 98 -22.16 12.03 -25.93
C LEU A 98 -23.01 11.02 -26.71
N THR A 99 -23.04 9.75 -26.32
CA THR A 99 -23.86 8.73 -26.99
C THR A 99 -25.35 9.04 -26.94
N ASN A 100 -25.86 9.63 -25.86
CA ASN A 100 -27.27 9.99 -25.72
C ASN A 100 -27.65 11.31 -26.42
N ALA A 101 -26.66 12.06 -26.93
CA ALA A 101 -26.86 13.33 -27.63
C ALA A 101 -26.93 13.19 -29.17
N PHE A 102 -26.70 11.97 -29.69
CA PHE A 102 -26.86 11.59 -31.10
C PHE A 102 -27.92 10.49 -31.23
#